data_AF-A0AAD4QV48-F1
#
_entry.id   AF-A0AAD4QV48-F1
#
_cell.length_a   1.000
_cell.length_b   1.000
_cell.length_c   1.000
_cell.angle_alpha   90.00
_cell.angle_beta   90.00
_cell.angle_gamma   90.00
#
_symmetry.space_group_name_H-M   'P 1'
#
loop_
_entity.id
_entity.type
_entity.pdbx_description
1 polymer ?
#
loop_
_entity_poly.entity_id
_entity_poly.type
_entity_poly.pdbx_seq_one_letter_code
_entity_poly.pdbx_strand_id
1 'polypeptide(L)'
;MPEPDMSFNDITMTMTSIQHKNIAETIPSFKLTQNQRVNPEEVEFVETLRKLGDGQMQDGDEGHFEFPPECLSDNVINDVYGTALATKNYDALHERVILTPLNKDANDICDEVLMYIEGQEKVYTSVDVLSQDNNLTNTERYPIEVLNAIDLNSMPSHELKLKVNAIIMLIRNLLCVKKL
;
A
#
# COMPACT_ATOMS: atom_id res chain seq x y z
N MET A 1 -7.03 3.28 -51.10
CA MET A 1 -6.41 2.64 -49.92
C MET A 1 -6.92 3.39 -48.70
N PRO A 2 -7.63 2.74 -47.77
CA PRO A 2 -8.13 3.39 -46.56
C PRO A 2 -6.99 3.54 -45.55
N GLU A 3 -6.98 4.65 -44.81
CA GLU A 3 -6.10 4.87 -43.67
C GLU A 3 -6.45 3.90 -42.53
N PRO A 4 -5.47 3.41 -41.75
CA PRO A 4 -5.76 2.58 -40.59
C PRO A 4 -6.26 3.44 -39.42
N ASP A 5 -7.29 2.91 -38.78
CA ASP A 5 -8.05 3.46 -37.67
C ASP A 5 -7.20 4.06 -36.54
N MET A 6 -7.65 5.22 -36.11
CA MET A 6 -7.23 5.95 -34.92
C MET A 6 -7.91 5.30 -33.70
N SER A 7 -7.24 4.36 -33.03
CA SER A 7 -7.74 3.82 -31.74
C SER A 7 -7.27 4.72 -30.58
N PHE A 8 -8.25 5.34 -29.94
CA PHE A 8 -8.11 6.18 -28.75
C PHE A 8 -7.72 5.38 -27.49
N ASN A 9 -6.90 6.03 -26.64
CA ASN A 9 -6.91 6.04 -25.15
C ASN A 9 -5.84 5.40 -24.25
N ASP A 10 -4.85 4.63 -24.71
CA ASP A 10 -3.89 4.01 -23.75
C ASP A 10 -2.68 4.86 -23.29
N ILE A 11 -2.64 6.18 -23.53
CA ILE A 11 -1.47 7.02 -23.19
C ILE A 11 -1.82 8.36 -22.50
N THR A 12 -3.10 8.65 -22.25
CA THR A 12 -3.48 10.01 -21.83
C THR A 12 -3.06 10.34 -20.38
N MET A 13 -2.80 9.35 -19.53
CA MET A 13 -2.39 9.58 -18.12
C MET A 13 -0.87 9.66 -17.91
N THR A 14 -0.05 9.15 -18.85
CA THR A 14 1.42 9.25 -18.76
C THR A 14 1.97 10.51 -19.44
N MET A 15 1.22 11.09 -20.39
CA MET A 15 1.63 12.33 -21.06
C MET A 15 1.38 13.58 -20.21
N THR A 16 0.30 13.66 -19.41
CA THR A 16 -0.07 14.89 -18.67
C THR A 16 0.93 15.28 -17.58
N SER A 17 1.60 14.33 -16.94
CA SER A 17 2.63 14.61 -15.92
C SER A 17 4.02 14.92 -16.52
N ILE A 18 4.25 14.59 -17.80
CA ILE A 18 5.53 14.79 -18.50
C ILE A 18 5.47 16.03 -19.42
N GLN A 19 4.39 16.82 -19.40
CA GLN A 19 4.26 18.00 -20.28
C GLN A 19 5.20 19.17 -19.95
N HIS A 20 6.03 19.08 -18.91
CA HIS A 20 6.87 20.21 -18.51
C HIS A 20 8.34 20.19 -18.97
N LYS A 21 8.84 19.18 -19.68
CA LYS A 21 10.24 19.25 -20.18
C LYS A 21 10.48 18.53 -21.51
N ASN A 22 11.05 19.28 -22.45
CA ASN A 22 11.70 18.92 -23.74
C ASN A 22 12.75 17.77 -23.69
N ILE A 23 12.77 16.94 -22.63
CA ILE A 23 13.75 15.89 -22.38
C ILE A 23 13.13 14.50 -22.65
N ALA A 24 11.80 14.38 -22.67
CA ALA A 24 11.12 13.11 -22.89
C ALA A 24 11.36 12.53 -24.29
N GLU A 25 11.48 13.38 -25.31
CA GLU A 25 11.70 12.97 -26.71
C GLU A 25 13.11 12.38 -26.96
N THR A 26 14.07 12.66 -26.08
CA THR A 26 15.47 12.22 -26.22
C THR A 26 15.77 10.91 -25.50
N ILE A 27 14.82 10.35 -24.76
CA ILE A 27 15.04 9.14 -23.94
C ILE A 27 14.55 7.90 -24.72
N PRO A 28 15.40 6.89 -24.94
CA PRO A 28 14.97 5.65 -25.55
C PRO A 28 13.96 4.93 -24.65
N SER A 29 12.76 4.68 -25.20
CA SER A 29 11.72 3.91 -24.51
C SER A 29 11.91 2.42 -24.77
N PHE A 30 12.00 1.63 -23.69
CA PHE A 30 11.98 0.17 -23.76
C PHE A 30 10.67 -0.33 -23.17
N LYS A 31 9.97 -1.22 -23.88
CA LYS A 31 8.73 -1.85 -23.40
C LYS A 31 9.04 -3.24 -22.87
N LEU A 32 8.65 -3.51 -21.63
CA LEU A 32 8.65 -4.86 -21.08
C LEU A 32 7.43 -5.60 -21.62
N THR A 33 7.62 -6.84 -22.09
CA THR A 33 6.57 -7.63 -22.75
C THR A 33 6.00 -8.74 -21.86
N GLN A 34 6.63 -9.01 -20.71
CA GLN A 34 6.25 -10.11 -19.84
C GLN A 34 6.16 -9.67 -18.38
N ASN A 35 5.04 -10.02 -17.73
CA ASN A 35 4.86 -9.84 -16.30
C ASN A 35 5.56 -10.98 -15.54
N GLN A 36 6.63 -10.66 -14.80
CA GLN A 36 7.39 -11.62 -14.00
C GLN A 36 6.80 -11.86 -12.59
N ARG A 37 5.71 -11.17 -12.22
CA ARG A 37 5.06 -11.29 -10.90
C ARG A 37 3.95 -12.35 -10.85
N VAL A 38 3.56 -12.87 -12.00
CA VAL A 38 2.47 -13.85 -12.13
C VAL A 38 3.09 -15.18 -12.55
N ASN A 39 2.54 -16.28 -12.04
CA ASN A 39 2.99 -17.60 -12.46
C ASN A 39 2.69 -17.78 -13.95
N PRO A 40 3.67 -18.17 -14.78
CA PRO A 40 3.47 -18.29 -16.23
C PRO A 40 2.47 -19.40 -16.61
N GLU A 41 2.15 -20.30 -15.67
CA GLU A 41 1.16 -21.36 -15.85
C GLU A 41 -0.29 -20.85 -15.73
N GLU A 42 -0.51 -19.68 -15.13
CA GLU A 42 -1.83 -19.07 -14.92
C GLU A 42 -2.26 -18.21 -16.12
N VAL A 43 -2.36 -18.84 -17.29
CA VAL A 43 -2.58 -18.15 -18.58
C VAL A 43 -3.83 -17.26 -18.57
N GLU A 44 -4.93 -17.75 -18.00
CA GLU A 44 -6.20 -17.00 -17.93
C GLU A 44 -6.10 -15.74 -17.06
N PHE A 45 -5.40 -15.84 -15.92
CA PHE A 45 -5.19 -14.71 -15.03
C PHE A 45 -4.24 -13.67 -15.65
N VAL A 46 -3.17 -14.12 -16.32
CA VAL A 46 -2.26 -13.25 -17.07
C VAL A 46 -3.00 -12.48 -18.16
N GLU A 47 -3.86 -13.14 -18.92
CA GLU A 47 -4.65 -12.49 -19.97
C GLU A 47 -5.68 -11.50 -19.39
N THR A 48 -6.32 -11.85 -18.28
CA THR A 48 -7.26 -10.98 -17.57
C THR A 48 -6.57 -9.71 -17.07
N LEU A 49 -5.43 -9.85 -16.39
CA LEU A 49 -4.63 -8.71 -15.94
C LEU A 49 -4.16 -7.82 -17.11
N ARG A 50 -3.84 -8.43 -18.26
CA ARG A 50 -3.47 -7.70 -19.46
C ARG A 50 -4.64 -6.87 -20.00
N LYS A 51 -5.81 -7.49 -20.18
CA LYS A 51 -7.02 -6.81 -20.64
C LYS A 51 -7.46 -5.70 -19.67
N LEU A 52 -7.35 -5.94 -18.36
CA LEU A 52 -7.64 -4.95 -17.32
C LEU A 52 -6.67 -3.76 -17.39
N GLY A 53 -5.37 -4.02 -17.55
CA GLY A 53 -4.35 -2.99 -17.68
C GLY A 53 -4.45 -2.17 -18.98
N ASP A 54 -4.90 -2.80 -20.06
CA ASP A 54 -5.20 -2.18 -21.37
C ASP A 54 -6.59 -1.48 -21.38
N GLY A 55 -7.32 -1.45 -20.25
CA GLY A 55 -8.64 -0.80 -20.15
C GLY A 55 -9.77 -1.49 -20.92
N GLN A 56 -9.56 -2.69 -21.45
CA GLN A 56 -10.51 -3.41 -22.33
C GLN A 56 -11.63 -4.13 -21.58
N MET A 57 -11.61 -4.10 -20.25
CA MET A 57 -12.61 -4.76 -19.40
C MET A 57 -13.60 -3.77 -18.75
N GLN A 58 -13.53 -2.50 -19.14
CA GLN A 58 -14.43 -1.48 -18.63
C GLN A 58 -15.69 -1.39 -19.50
N ASP A 59 -16.86 -1.43 -18.87
CA ASP A 59 -18.13 -1.28 -19.57
C ASP A 59 -18.52 0.20 -19.70
N GLY A 60 -18.68 0.64 -20.96
CA GLY A 60 -19.21 1.95 -21.32
C GLY A 60 -18.31 3.16 -20.99
N ASP A 61 -18.89 4.36 -21.10
CA ASP A 61 -18.19 5.65 -20.85
C ASP A 61 -17.90 5.90 -19.35
N GLU A 62 -18.48 5.10 -18.44
CA GLU A 62 -18.37 5.26 -16.98
C GLU A 62 -17.20 4.46 -16.36
N GLY A 63 -16.52 3.62 -17.14
CA GLY A 63 -15.29 2.94 -16.70
C GLY A 63 -15.53 1.86 -15.64
N HIS A 64 -16.75 1.32 -15.53
CA HIS A 64 -17.08 0.32 -14.52
C HIS A 64 -16.51 -1.05 -14.87
N PHE A 65 -15.96 -1.72 -13.86
CA PHE A 65 -15.42 -3.07 -13.96
C PHE A 65 -16.13 -3.96 -12.93
N GLU A 66 -16.75 -5.04 -13.39
CA GLU A 66 -17.34 -6.05 -12.51
C GLU A 66 -16.30 -7.12 -12.18
N PHE A 67 -16.02 -7.29 -10.88
CA PHE A 67 -15.17 -8.38 -10.43
C PHE A 67 -15.92 -9.72 -10.56
N PRO A 68 -15.23 -10.80 -10.94
CA PRO A 68 -15.78 -12.14 -10.87
C PRO A 68 -16.31 -12.42 -9.45
N PRO A 69 -17.46 -13.11 -9.29
CA PRO A 69 -18.02 -13.42 -7.97
C PRO A 69 -17.04 -14.17 -7.06
N GLU A 70 -16.12 -14.95 -7.64
CA GLU A 70 -15.07 -15.69 -6.94
C GLU A 70 -14.04 -14.77 -6.26
N CYS A 71 -13.96 -13.51 -6.68
CA CYS A 71 -13.07 -12.50 -6.11
C CYS A 71 -13.76 -11.63 -5.04
N LEU A 72 -15.07 -11.80 -4.82
CA LEU A 72 -15.82 -11.05 -3.81
C LEU A 72 -15.78 -11.79 -2.48
N SER A 73 -15.53 -11.06 -1.41
CA SER A 73 -15.48 -11.58 -0.05
C SER A 73 -16.30 -10.70 0.88
N ASP A 74 -17.12 -11.33 1.72
CA ASP A 74 -17.86 -10.65 2.78
C ASP A 74 -16.97 -10.32 3.99
N ASN A 75 -15.91 -11.11 4.21
CA ASN A 75 -14.94 -10.91 5.29
C ASN A 75 -13.53 -11.27 4.81
N VAL A 76 -12.85 -10.27 4.25
CA VAL A 76 -11.50 -10.40 3.70
C VAL A 76 -10.49 -10.83 4.78
N ILE A 77 -10.68 -10.41 6.03
CA ILE A 77 -9.78 -10.79 7.14
C ILE A 77 -9.84 -12.29 7.39
N ASN A 78 -11.04 -12.86 7.44
CA ASN A 78 -11.21 -14.30 7.65
C ASN A 78 -10.73 -15.10 6.44
N ASP A 79 -10.97 -14.63 5.22
CA ASP A 79 -10.56 -15.33 4.00
C ASP A 79 -9.04 -15.33 3.83
N VAL A 80 -8.37 -14.22 4.18
CA VAL A 80 -6.92 -14.09 4.07
C VAL A 80 -6.21 -14.70 5.28
N TYR A 81 -6.61 -14.37 6.50
CA TYR A 81 -5.87 -14.73 7.72
C TYR A 81 -6.58 -15.75 8.62
N GLY A 82 -7.88 -15.99 8.44
CA GLY A 82 -8.71 -16.78 9.36
C GLY A 82 -8.16 -18.17 9.67
N THR A 83 -7.73 -18.93 8.66
CA THR A 83 -7.14 -20.27 8.87
C THR A 83 -5.84 -20.21 9.67
N ALA A 84 -4.98 -19.23 9.41
CA ALA A 84 -3.70 -19.06 10.08
C ALA A 84 -3.88 -18.59 11.54
N LEU A 85 -4.80 -17.65 11.76
CA LEU A 85 -5.17 -17.15 13.10
C LEU A 85 -5.81 -18.26 13.95
N ALA A 86 -6.75 -19.02 13.38
CA ALA A 86 -7.44 -20.11 14.09
C ALA A 86 -6.50 -21.27 14.46
N THR A 87 -5.52 -21.59 13.60
CA THR A 87 -4.52 -22.64 13.85
C THR A 87 -3.30 -22.17 14.63
N LYS A 88 -3.22 -20.86 14.95
CA LYS A 88 -2.07 -20.20 15.57
C LYS A 88 -0.76 -20.39 14.78
N ASN A 89 -0.87 -20.59 13.47
CA ASN A 89 0.26 -20.64 12.58
C ASN A 89 0.64 -19.21 12.16
N TYR A 90 1.22 -18.47 13.10
CA TYR A 90 1.56 -17.05 12.88
C TYR A 90 2.66 -16.87 11.82
N ASP A 91 3.50 -17.88 11.61
CA ASP A 91 4.51 -17.85 10.55
C ASP A 91 3.86 -17.76 9.17
N ALA A 92 2.68 -18.35 8.95
CA ALA A 92 2.00 -18.23 7.65
C ALA A 92 1.40 -16.84 7.36
N LEU A 93 1.35 -15.94 8.35
CA LEU A 93 0.73 -14.63 8.15
C LEU A 93 1.54 -13.74 7.19
N HIS A 94 2.87 -13.84 7.19
CA HIS A 94 3.73 -12.95 6.38
C HIS A 94 3.64 -13.20 4.86
N GLU A 95 3.07 -14.33 4.45
CA GLU A 95 2.87 -14.69 3.04
C GLU A 95 1.66 -13.99 2.42
N ARG A 96 0.86 -13.27 3.24
CA ARG A 96 -0.43 -12.72 2.83
C ARG A 96 -0.53 -11.24 3.18
N VAL A 97 -1.18 -10.48 2.30
CA VAL A 97 -1.35 -9.04 2.46
C VAL A 97 -2.76 -8.62 2.05
N ILE A 98 -3.35 -7.70 2.82
CA ILE A 98 -4.57 -6.99 2.44
C ILE A 98 -4.15 -5.58 2.03
N LEU A 99 -4.61 -5.16 0.85
CA LEU A 99 -4.36 -3.82 0.32
C LEU A 99 -5.68 -3.05 0.30
N THR A 100 -5.65 -1.82 0.80
CA THR A 100 -6.80 -0.91 0.80
C THR A 100 -6.46 0.38 0.04
N PRO A 101 -7.46 1.07 -0.54
CA PRO A 101 -7.25 2.37 -1.16
C PRO A 101 -6.86 3.47 -0.15
N LEU A 102 -7.37 3.38 1.08
CA LEU A 102 -7.15 4.38 2.13
C LEU A 102 -6.34 3.80 3.29
N ASN A 103 -5.42 4.60 3.82
CA ASN A 103 -4.63 4.24 5.01
C ASN A 103 -5.49 4.02 6.25
N LYS A 104 -6.61 4.75 6.37
CA LYS A 104 -7.54 4.58 7.49
C LYS A 104 -8.10 3.15 7.51
N ASP A 105 -8.58 2.68 6.37
CA ASP A 105 -9.12 1.32 6.24
C ASP A 105 -8.03 0.27 6.49
N ALA A 106 -6.80 0.53 6.04
CA ALA A 106 -5.65 -0.35 6.36
C ALA A 106 -5.38 -0.41 7.87
N ASN A 107 -5.44 0.74 8.56
CA ASN A 107 -5.20 0.81 10.00
C ASN A 107 -6.31 0.07 10.77
N ASP A 108 -7.58 0.28 10.39
CA ASP A 108 -8.73 -0.40 11.01
C ASP A 108 -8.60 -1.93 10.85
N ILE A 109 -8.21 -2.42 9.66
CA ILE A 109 -7.95 -3.84 9.40
C ILE A 109 -6.73 -4.35 10.19
N CYS A 110 -5.64 -3.59 10.26
CA CYS A 110 -4.45 -3.97 11.02
C CYS A 110 -4.77 -4.12 12.51
N ASP A 111 -5.55 -3.20 13.08
CA ASP A 111 -5.99 -3.24 14.47
C ASP A 111 -6.89 -4.45 14.72
N GLU A 112 -7.83 -4.74 13.82
CA GLU A 112 -8.71 -5.91 13.93
C GLU A 112 -7.92 -7.23 13.88
N VAL A 113 -6.99 -7.37 12.93
CA VAL A 113 -6.10 -8.54 12.84
C VAL A 113 -5.25 -8.68 14.11
N LEU A 114 -4.75 -7.57 14.66
CA LEU A 114 -3.98 -7.57 15.90
C LEU A 114 -4.83 -8.06 17.09
N MET A 115 -6.13 -7.78 17.12
CA MET A 115 -7.03 -8.28 18.17
C MET A 115 -7.13 -9.81 18.17
N TYR A 116 -7.10 -10.45 17.00
CA TYR A 116 -7.12 -11.92 16.88
C TYR A 116 -5.83 -12.61 17.30
N ILE A 117 -4.69 -11.91 17.28
CA ILE A 117 -3.41 -12.47 17.72
C ILE A 117 -3.42 -12.59 19.25
N GLU A 118 -3.13 -13.80 19.75
CA GLU A 118 -2.99 -14.03 21.19
C GLU A 118 -1.68 -13.47 21.72
N GLY A 119 -1.74 -12.81 22.87
CA GLY A 119 -0.57 -12.28 23.55
C GLY A 119 -0.87 -11.00 24.30
N GLN A 120 0.07 -10.59 25.15
CA GLN A 120 -0.01 -9.31 25.84
C GLN A 120 0.22 -8.18 24.83
N GLU A 121 -0.74 -7.27 24.75
CA GLU A 121 -0.57 -6.02 24.00
C GLU A 121 0.40 -5.10 24.73
N LYS A 122 1.32 -4.51 23.98
CA LYS A 122 2.23 -3.48 24.44
C LYS A 122 2.05 -2.23 23.58
N VAL A 123 1.76 -1.12 24.24
CA VAL A 123 1.60 0.19 23.61
C VAL A 123 2.90 0.97 23.72
N TYR A 124 3.38 1.49 22.60
CA TYR A 124 4.52 2.40 22.52
C TYR A 124 4.01 3.77 22.08
N THR A 125 4.17 4.77 22.94
CA THR A 125 3.79 6.15 22.62
C THR A 125 4.98 6.90 22.04
N SER A 126 4.75 7.88 21.14
CA SER A 126 5.82 8.76 20.68
C SER A 126 6.39 9.57 21.84
N VAL A 127 7.68 9.94 21.73
CA VAL A 127 8.31 10.84 22.70
C VAL A 127 8.04 12.28 22.29
N ASP A 128 7.27 13.00 23.11
CA ASP A 128 6.81 14.36 22.82
C ASP A 128 7.75 15.45 23.36
N VAL A 129 8.97 15.06 23.73
CA VAL A 129 9.94 15.96 24.36
C VAL A 129 10.80 16.59 23.28
N LEU A 130 10.55 17.89 23.04
CA LEU A 130 11.49 18.73 22.31
C LEU A 130 12.84 18.72 23.04
N SER A 131 13.91 18.41 22.33
CA SER A 131 15.27 18.42 22.91
C SER A 131 15.51 19.75 23.64
N GLN A 132 15.97 19.67 24.89
CA GLN A 132 16.14 20.79 25.83
C GLN A 132 17.11 21.89 25.37
N ASP A 133 17.69 21.79 24.17
CA ASP A 133 18.72 22.69 23.67
C ASP A 133 18.19 24.04 23.17
N ASN A 134 16.88 24.28 23.11
CA ASN A 134 16.35 25.54 22.60
C ASN A 134 15.26 26.14 23.49
N ASN A 135 15.69 26.78 24.58
CA ASN A 135 14.97 27.76 25.40
C ASN A 135 13.61 27.32 25.98
N LEU A 136 13.37 27.75 27.23
CA LEU A 136 12.19 27.52 28.08
C LEU A 136 10.84 28.06 27.53
N THR A 137 10.66 28.17 26.21
CA THR A 137 9.48 28.76 25.55
C THR A 137 8.81 27.83 24.53
N ASN A 138 9.39 26.66 24.24
CA ASN A 138 8.84 25.75 23.23
C ASN A 138 7.72 24.85 23.75
N THR A 139 7.67 24.57 25.05
CA THR A 139 6.59 23.80 25.70
C THR A 139 5.24 24.54 25.70
N GLU A 140 5.26 25.87 25.58
CA GLU A 140 4.05 26.70 25.44
C GLU A 140 3.58 26.83 23.98
N ARG A 141 4.41 26.43 23.01
CA ARG A 141 4.17 26.71 21.58
C ARG A 141 3.40 25.62 20.85
N TYR A 142 3.47 24.38 21.36
CA TYR A 142 2.72 23.24 20.85
C TYR A 142 2.21 22.41 22.03
N PRO A 143 0.90 22.42 22.32
CA PRO A 143 0.31 21.55 23.32
C PRO A 143 0.60 20.08 22.99
N ILE A 144 0.74 19.24 24.03
CA ILE A 144 0.94 17.80 23.85
C ILE A 144 -0.21 17.17 23.07
N GLU A 145 -1.43 17.69 23.22
CA GLU A 145 -2.62 17.24 22.50
C GLU A 145 -2.50 17.52 21.00
N VAL A 146 -1.82 18.60 20.61
CA VAL A 146 -1.53 18.91 19.21
C VAL A 146 -0.46 17.98 18.68
N LEU A 147 0.63 17.74 19.42
CA LEU A 147 1.71 16.85 19.01
C LEU A 147 1.22 15.40 18.84
N ASN A 148 0.37 14.93 19.74
CA ASN A 148 -0.21 13.58 19.71
C ASN A 148 -1.25 13.41 18.59
N ALA A 149 -1.78 14.52 18.06
CA ALA A 149 -2.69 14.53 16.93
C ALA A 149 -1.99 14.71 15.57
N ILE A 150 -0.66 14.87 15.54
CA ILE A 150 0.10 14.98 14.28
C ILE A 150 0.21 13.59 13.65
N ASP A 151 -0.73 13.30 12.74
CA ASP A 151 -0.65 12.16 11.83
C ASP A 151 0.02 12.60 10.53
N LEU A 152 1.36 12.54 10.49
CA LEU A 152 2.12 12.79 9.28
C LEU A 152 2.15 11.51 8.46
N ASN A 153 1.84 11.59 7.16
CA ASN A 153 1.87 10.47 6.19
C ASN A 153 3.22 9.69 6.08
N SER A 154 4.22 9.99 6.91
CA SER A 154 5.53 9.32 6.98
C SER A 154 6.00 8.97 8.40
N MET A 155 5.13 9.13 9.40
CA MET A 155 5.40 8.78 10.80
C MET A 155 4.30 7.85 11.30
N PRO A 156 4.62 6.82 12.09
CA PRO A 156 3.59 6.03 12.76
C PRO A 156 2.78 6.96 13.68
N SER A 157 1.50 6.60 13.86
CA SER A 157 0.62 7.25 14.83
C SER A 157 1.29 7.38 16.20
N HIS A 158 0.87 8.38 16.98
CA HIS A 158 1.36 8.63 18.33
C HIS A 158 1.40 7.34 19.18
N GLU A 159 0.45 6.43 18.97
CA GLU A 159 0.42 5.12 19.62
C GLU A 159 0.69 3.99 18.62
N LEU A 160 1.68 3.16 18.94
CA LEU A 160 1.96 1.91 18.24
C LEU A 160 1.66 0.73 19.18
N LYS A 161 0.61 -0.02 18.87
CA LYS A 161 0.20 -1.24 19.59
C LYS A 161 0.83 -2.46 18.95
N LEU A 162 1.46 -3.32 19.75
CA LEU A 162 2.12 -4.54 19.28
C LEU A 162 1.83 -5.73 20.19
N LYS A 163 1.77 -6.91 19.58
CA LYS A 163 1.72 -8.20 20.27
C LYS A 163 2.85 -9.11 19.77
N VAL A 164 3.20 -10.12 20.56
CA VAL A 164 4.11 -11.17 20.10
C VAL A 164 3.48 -11.87 18.90
N ASN A 165 4.27 -12.11 17.84
CA ASN A 165 3.85 -12.67 16.55
C ASN A 165 3.05 -11.73 15.62
N ALA A 166 2.90 -10.45 15.97
CA ALA A 166 2.35 -9.46 15.03
C ALA A 166 3.31 -9.20 13.86
N ILE A 167 2.77 -9.05 12.66
CA ILE A 167 3.54 -8.61 11.49
C ILE A 167 3.81 -7.12 11.62
N ILE A 168 5.06 -6.71 11.38
CA ILE A 168 5.46 -5.31 11.33
C ILE A 168 6.12 -4.99 10.00
N MET A 169 5.87 -3.78 9.49
CA MET A 169 6.57 -3.25 8.34
C MET A 169 7.57 -2.19 8.78
N LEU A 170 8.81 -2.29 8.31
CA LEU A 170 9.83 -1.28 8.55
C LEU A 170 9.64 -0.12 7.55
N ILE A 171 9.22 1.03 8.06
CA ILE A 171 9.00 2.24 7.24
C ILE A 171 10.32 2.97 6.93
N ARG A 172 11.36 2.75 7.75
CA ARG A 172 12.68 3.37 7.57
C ARG A 172 13.76 2.32 7.40
N ASN A 173 14.62 2.54 6.42
CA ASN A 173 15.82 1.74 6.23
C ASN A 173 16.81 2.01 7.39
N LEU A 174 17.23 0.95 8.08
CA LEU A 174 18.11 1.02 9.26
C LEU A 174 19.61 0.86 8.92
N LEU A 175 19.98 0.88 7.62
CA LEU A 175 21.37 0.76 7.22
C LEU A 175 22.22 1.92 7.75
N CYS A 176 23.04 1.61 8.75
CA CYS A 176 24.18 2.45 9.13
C CYS A 176 25.33 2.14 8.16
N VAL A 177 25.60 3.05 7.22
CA VAL A 177 26.84 2.98 6.45
C VAL A 177 27.98 3.23 7.45
N LYS A 178 28.72 2.18 7.82
CA LYS A 178 30.05 2.38 8.41
C LYS A 178 30.85 3.16 7.38
N LYS A 179 31.07 4.45 7.64
CA LYS A 179 32.09 5.22 6.94
C LYS A 179 33.41 4.48 7.21
N LEU A 180 33.91 3.79 6.19
CA LEU A 180 35.30 3.34 6.10
C LEU A 180 36.20 4.57 5.92
#